data_AF-A0A9D5M7N7-F1
#
_entry.id   AF-A0A9D5M7N7-F1
#
_cell.length_a   1.000
_cell.length_b   1.000
_cell.length_c   1.000
_cell.angle_alpha   90.00
_cell.angle_beta   90.00
_cell.angle_gamma   90.00
#
_symmetry.space_group_name_H-M   'P 1'
#
loop_
_entity.id
_entity.type
_entity.pdbx_description
1 polymer ?
#
loop_
_entity_poly.entity_id
_entity_poly.type
_entity_poly.pdbx_seq_one_letter_code
_entity_poly.pdbx_strand_id
1 'polypeptide(L)'
;MSRNILLTSLSAAQSTPPVRYFSLRNEFGFDYCDALLDAEASIKSMLARYQIDDIFIFGGDGSFHEGEDLKTFPLQHGRTLYSADSSSLSTFGLLQTRIAQYADELTPAPEAEDGLPSRETQERLIRFIHDFQEGDDELKGKKFNRLFDALAQNGEAYGRFRDALSEKFPEMSDPSGSCAKWIKSYLYSELKPSGKLELLPVNEGTSLCLISEQEMIEGGNWVKSMMAMQDTILQNDEDFNLYVSLNSDDASDTFIVMTILDLLVSRPGKQVRLKKIFTVRGSATNLAGSIRDDTDGFGVTELTHAIHAFLNYGKADMIVKLWEESGVHNESIAGMIYAMRHVDVGLSMCNLSEMEQGILRLRQLLRDEKLWRDFGNSGMLFSVIAENILEDYGPLLQGDGDIPFIDLVKWAYRHQFYQQTLTLIESKAPDSLVQSGIFYYCNDENQVEEVTRQFAQRRLELRPQEFFKMDEIDHYFIKACDRAAVRARGIRSTDSQRAYADLRTQSLDGTDSTMIQGYTVCDHVETLNNALYAYYHIGEMRNKISHADADAMNENRLIVSESDESSALVRMKESIDFFIASYEKAMAEVQGKNPNVILISSAEVRTAADHMKFATRRNG
;
A
#
# COMPACT_ATOMS: atom_id res chain seq x y z
N MET A 1 -12.03 -9.35 26.13
CA MET A 1 -11.05 -10.42 25.80
C MET A 1 -10.91 -10.39 24.29
N SER A 2 -9.73 -10.70 23.73
CA SER A 2 -9.57 -10.70 22.28
C SER A 2 -10.00 -12.03 21.70
N ARG A 3 -10.90 -12.02 20.70
CA ARG A 3 -11.39 -13.22 20.01
C ARG A 3 -10.41 -13.64 18.91
N ASN A 4 -10.11 -14.94 18.81
CA ASN A 4 -9.12 -15.50 17.90
C ASN A 4 -9.80 -16.12 16.68
N ILE A 5 -9.47 -15.63 15.49
CA ILE A 5 -10.15 -15.96 14.25
C ILE A 5 -9.15 -16.55 13.25
N LEU A 6 -9.49 -17.68 12.64
CA LEU A 6 -8.75 -18.30 11.54
C LEU A 6 -9.44 -18.03 10.20
N LEU A 7 -8.70 -17.51 9.23
CA LEU A 7 -9.11 -17.37 7.84
C LEU A 7 -8.41 -18.40 6.96
N THR A 8 -9.15 -19.08 6.08
CA THR A 8 -8.61 -19.99 5.06
C THR A 8 -9.52 -20.02 3.83
N SER A 9 -9.01 -20.50 2.70
CA SER A 9 -9.81 -20.79 1.51
C SER A 9 -10.16 -22.27 1.38
N LEU A 10 -11.04 -22.59 0.42
CA LEU A 10 -11.48 -23.93 0.06
C LEU A 10 -11.82 -24.00 -1.44
N SER A 11 -10.93 -24.64 -2.20
CA SER A 11 -11.14 -24.88 -3.62
C SER A 11 -12.03 -26.10 -3.88
N ALA A 12 -12.77 -26.12 -4.99
CA ALA A 12 -13.64 -27.24 -5.36
C ALA A 12 -12.85 -28.52 -5.66
N ALA A 13 -13.20 -29.64 -5.03
CA ALA A 13 -12.62 -30.95 -5.33
C ALA A 13 -13.51 -31.71 -6.33
N GLN A 14 -12.96 -32.10 -7.49
CA GLN A 14 -13.71 -32.82 -8.53
C GLN A 14 -14.08 -34.27 -8.15
N SER A 15 -13.41 -34.83 -7.14
CA SER A 15 -13.66 -36.15 -6.53
C SER A 15 -13.05 -36.20 -5.13
N THR A 16 -13.40 -37.18 -4.29
CA THR A 16 -12.76 -37.37 -2.98
C THR A 16 -11.26 -37.59 -3.16
N PRO A 17 -10.40 -36.62 -2.79
CA PRO A 17 -8.98 -36.73 -3.02
C PRO A 17 -8.40 -37.82 -2.09
N PRO A 18 -7.30 -38.49 -2.49
CA PRO A 18 -6.68 -39.50 -1.63
C PRO A 18 -6.12 -38.86 -0.35
N VAL A 19 -6.07 -39.63 0.74
CA VAL A 19 -5.39 -39.22 1.98
C VAL A 19 -3.94 -38.84 1.70
N ARG A 20 -3.61 -37.59 2.04
CA ARG A 20 -2.27 -37.01 2.04
C ARG A 20 -1.80 -36.83 3.48
N TYR A 21 -0.50 -36.66 3.65
CA TYR A 21 0.10 -36.40 4.95
C TYR A 21 0.87 -35.09 4.90
N PHE A 22 0.89 -34.38 6.01
CA PHE A 22 1.52 -33.07 6.12
C PHE A 22 2.37 -33.02 7.38
N SER A 23 3.46 -32.25 7.30
CA SER A 23 4.42 -32.06 8.37
C SER A 23 4.45 -30.60 8.80
N LEU A 24 4.44 -30.35 10.10
CA LEU A 24 4.62 -29.05 10.71
C LEU A 24 5.84 -29.11 11.63
N ARG A 25 6.81 -28.22 11.40
CA ARG A 25 8.01 -28.13 12.24
C ARG A 25 7.67 -27.59 13.63
N ASN A 26 8.27 -28.17 14.67
CA ASN A 26 8.21 -27.70 16.05
C ASN A 26 9.64 -27.60 16.65
N GLU A 27 9.74 -27.19 17.92
CA GLU A 27 11.03 -27.03 18.60
C GLU A 27 11.83 -28.35 18.74
N PHE A 28 11.16 -29.49 18.69
CA PHE A 28 11.73 -30.82 18.98
C PHE A 28 11.75 -31.76 17.76
N GLY A 29 11.35 -31.30 16.58
CA GLY A 29 11.18 -32.12 15.38
C GLY A 29 9.99 -31.68 14.53
N PHE A 30 9.15 -32.64 14.15
CA PHE A 30 7.98 -32.44 13.29
C PHE A 30 6.75 -33.16 13.86
N ASP A 31 5.61 -32.49 13.77
CA ASP A 31 4.30 -33.08 14.02
C ASP A 31 3.58 -33.31 12.69
N TYR A 32 2.72 -34.33 12.64
CA TYR A 32 2.12 -34.80 11.41
C TYR A 32 0.61 -34.94 11.50
N CYS A 33 -0.10 -34.59 10.43
CA CYS A 33 -1.51 -34.92 10.25
C CYS A 33 -1.76 -35.59 8.91
N ASP A 34 -2.80 -36.42 8.87
CA ASP A 34 -3.45 -36.83 7.65
C ASP A 34 -4.46 -35.75 7.21
N ALA A 35 -4.68 -35.61 5.91
CA ALA A 35 -5.73 -34.76 5.38
C ALA A 35 -6.11 -35.15 3.95
N LEU A 36 -7.38 -34.97 3.60
CA LEU A 36 -7.88 -35.06 2.23
C LEU A 36 -7.63 -33.72 1.50
N LEU A 37 -7.86 -32.62 2.21
CA LEU A 37 -7.82 -31.25 1.69
C LEU A 37 -6.69 -30.45 2.34
N ASP A 38 -6.14 -29.47 1.62
CA ASP A 38 -5.11 -28.58 2.18
C ASP A 38 -5.67 -27.74 3.34
N ALA A 39 -6.91 -27.26 3.19
CA ALA A 39 -7.65 -26.57 4.25
C ALA A 39 -7.86 -27.46 5.49
N GLU A 40 -7.98 -28.79 5.33
CA GLU A 40 -8.06 -29.69 6.48
C GLU A 40 -6.72 -29.74 7.23
N ALA A 41 -5.61 -29.86 6.51
CA ALA A 41 -4.28 -29.89 7.09
C ALA A 41 -3.95 -28.58 7.84
N SER A 42 -4.28 -27.44 7.24
CA SER A 42 -4.06 -26.14 7.87
C SER A 42 -4.89 -25.95 9.14
N ILE A 43 -6.19 -26.25 9.10
CA ILE A 43 -7.07 -26.12 10.26
C ILE A 43 -6.57 -26.99 11.41
N LYS A 44 -6.27 -28.28 11.16
CA LYS A 44 -5.70 -29.18 12.18
C LYS A 44 -4.43 -28.61 12.78
N SER A 45 -3.55 -28.06 11.96
CA SER A 45 -2.29 -27.47 12.42
C SER A 45 -2.49 -26.25 13.34
N MET A 46 -3.49 -25.41 13.07
CA MET A 46 -3.82 -24.26 13.91
C MET A 46 -4.46 -24.69 15.22
N LEU A 47 -5.43 -25.59 15.14
CA LEU A 47 -6.16 -26.07 16.31
C LEU A 47 -5.29 -26.88 17.28
N ALA A 48 -4.17 -27.42 16.79
CA ALA A 48 -3.17 -28.09 17.63
C ALA A 48 -2.18 -27.12 18.31
N ARG A 49 -2.18 -25.83 17.95
CA ARG A 49 -1.15 -24.85 18.38
C ARG A 49 -1.70 -23.62 19.06
N TYR A 50 -2.87 -23.16 18.65
CA TYR A 50 -3.44 -21.90 19.08
C TYR A 50 -4.88 -22.10 19.52
N GLN A 51 -5.32 -21.29 20.47
CA GLN A 51 -6.73 -21.16 20.76
C GLN A 51 -7.41 -20.43 19.60
N ILE A 52 -8.41 -21.02 18.98
CA ILE A 52 -9.19 -20.46 17.89
C ILE A 52 -10.66 -20.52 18.28
N ASP A 53 -11.34 -19.38 18.27
CA ASP A 53 -12.76 -19.31 18.59
C ASP A 53 -13.61 -19.60 17.34
N ASP A 54 -13.18 -19.07 16.19
CA ASP A 54 -13.90 -19.21 14.91
C ASP A 54 -12.99 -19.43 13.72
N ILE A 55 -13.47 -20.24 12.78
CA ILE A 55 -12.82 -20.53 11.51
C ILE A 55 -13.75 -20.09 10.38
N PHE A 56 -13.30 -19.13 9.57
CA PHE A 56 -13.98 -18.69 8.36
C PHE A 56 -13.27 -19.28 7.14
N ILE A 57 -14.06 -19.90 6.28
CA ILE A 57 -13.62 -20.61 5.08
C ILE A 57 -14.24 -19.93 3.87
N PHE A 58 -13.41 -19.48 2.93
CA PHE A 58 -13.87 -18.91 1.67
C PHE A 58 -13.90 -19.98 0.58
N GLY A 59 -15.02 -20.15 -0.12
CA GLY A 59 -15.11 -21.16 -1.17
C GLY A 59 -15.89 -20.68 -2.40
N GLY A 60 -15.33 -20.96 -3.58
CA GLY A 60 -15.93 -20.65 -4.88
C GLY A 60 -16.86 -21.74 -5.42
N ASP A 61 -17.32 -21.55 -6.65
CA ASP A 61 -18.24 -22.44 -7.36
C ASP A 61 -17.83 -23.90 -7.28
N GLY A 62 -18.75 -24.76 -6.81
CA GLY A 62 -18.53 -26.20 -6.70
C GLY A 62 -17.80 -26.66 -5.44
N SER A 63 -17.44 -25.76 -4.51
CA SER A 63 -16.88 -26.14 -3.20
C SER A 63 -17.97 -26.45 -2.14
N PHE A 64 -19.22 -26.03 -2.37
CA PHE A 64 -20.35 -26.18 -1.45
C PHE A 64 -21.68 -26.40 -2.19
N HIS A 65 -22.70 -26.91 -1.49
CA HIS A 65 -24.08 -27.03 -1.96
C HIS A 65 -24.92 -25.80 -1.55
N GLU A 66 -25.96 -25.48 -2.31
CA GLU A 66 -26.86 -24.35 -2.02
C GLU A 66 -27.42 -24.42 -0.59
N GLY A 67 -27.21 -23.35 0.20
CA GLY A 67 -27.64 -23.25 1.59
C GLY A 67 -26.65 -23.80 2.63
N GLU A 68 -25.42 -24.15 2.26
CA GLU A 68 -24.32 -24.43 3.20
C GLU A 68 -23.55 -23.17 3.65
N ASP A 69 -23.70 -22.07 2.91
CA ASP A 69 -23.13 -20.75 3.15
C ASP A 69 -23.72 -20.06 4.40
N LEU A 70 -22.90 -19.27 5.08
CA LEU A 70 -23.24 -18.46 6.27
C LEU A 70 -23.80 -19.25 7.47
N LYS A 71 -23.74 -20.58 7.44
CA LYS A 71 -24.10 -21.44 8.57
C LYS A 71 -22.89 -21.71 9.45
N THR A 72 -23.01 -21.35 10.72
CA THR A 72 -22.02 -21.66 11.75
C THR A 72 -22.20 -23.10 12.25
N PHE A 73 -21.13 -23.87 12.21
CA PHE A 73 -21.09 -25.27 12.63
C PHE A 73 -20.11 -25.43 13.81
N PRO A 74 -20.57 -25.74 15.04
CA PRO A 74 -19.68 -26.04 16.15
C PRO A 74 -18.99 -27.40 15.95
N LEU A 75 -17.72 -27.51 16.35
CA LEU A 75 -16.98 -28.78 16.28
C LEU A 75 -17.56 -29.84 17.22
N GLN A 76 -17.97 -29.43 18.42
CA GLN A 76 -18.83 -30.25 19.27
C GLN A 76 -20.12 -30.58 18.52
N HIS A 77 -20.53 -31.86 18.51
CA HIS A 77 -21.72 -32.44 17.86
C HIS A 77 -21.55 -33.00 16.43
N GLY A 78 -20.31 -33.26 16.00
CA GLY A 78 -19.97 -33.92 14.73
C GLY A 78 -20.66 -35.25 14.39
N ARG A 79 -21.20 -35.95 15.40
CA ARG A 79 -21.79 -37.30 15.26
C ARG A 79 -22.93 -37.40 14.25
N THR A 80 -23.64 -36.31 13.98
CA THR A 80 -24.69 -36.27 12.97
C THR A 80 -24.16 -36.24 11.54
N LEU A 81 -22.87 -35.95 11.34
CA LEU A 81 -22.22 -35.89 10.02
C LEU A 81 -21.61 -37.23 9.60
N TYR A 82 -21.30 -38.14 10.54
CA TYR A 82 -20.57 -39.38 10.24
C TYR A 82 -21.36 -40.41 9.43
N SER A 83 -22.67 -40.25 9.28
CA SER A 83 -23.54 -41.16 8.53
C SER A 83 -23.74 -40.77 7.07
N ALA A 84 -23.22 -39.62 6.64
CA ALA A 84 -23.35 -39.18 5.26
C ALA A 84 -22.42 -40.00 4.35
N ASP A 85 -22.93 -40.42 3.18
CA ASP A 85 -22.09 -41.02 2.15
C ASP A 85 -21.10 -39.96 1.64
N SER A 86 -19.81 -40.19 1.85
CA SER A 86 -18.75 -39.25 1.49
C SER A 86 -18.74 -38.89 0.00
N SER A 87 -19.33 -39.73 -0.86
CA SER A 87 -19.48 -39.46 -2.29
C SER A 87 -20.58 -38.45 -2.64
N SER A 88 -21.47 -38.15 -1.69
CA SER A 88 -22.59 -37.20 -1.84
C SER A 88 -22.32 -35.82 -1.22
N LEU A 89 -21.24 -35.68 -0.46
CA LEU A 89 -20.86 -34.44 0.21
C LEU A 89 -20.24 -33.44 -0.76
N SER A 90 -20.50 -32.16 -0.54
CA SER A 90 -19.69 -31.08 -1.12
C SER A 90 -18.27 -31.09 -0.54
N THR A 91 -17.34 -30.34 -1.13
CA THR A 91 -16.00 -30.17 -0.56
C THR A 91 -16.07 -29.62 0.87
N PHE A 92 -16.97 -28.67 1.13
CA PHE A 92 -17.19 -28.11 2.46
C PHE A 92 -17.81 -29.12 3.42
N GLY A 93 -18.82 -29.89 3.01
CA GLY A 93 -19.40 -30.96 3.83
C GLY A 93 -18.38 -32.07 4.17
N LEU A 94 -17.48 -32.38 3.23
CA LEU A 94 -16.36 -33.27 3.47
C LEU A 94 -15.40 -32.68 4.51
N LEU A 95 -15.00 -31.41 4.36
CA LEU A 95 -14.14 -30.71 5.31
C LEU A 95 -14.76 -30.69 6.72
N GLN A 96 -16.04 -30.34 6.85
CA GLN A 96 -16.76 -30.34 8.14
C GLN A 96 -16.70 -31.70 8.81
N THR A 97 -17.01 -32.76 8.05
CA THR A 97 -16.98 -34.14 8.56
C THR A 97 -15.58 -34.52 9.05
N ARG A 98 -14.54 -34.14 8.30
CA ARG A 98 -13.13 -34.45 8.62
C ARG A 98 -12.60 -33.71 9.85
N ILE A 99 -12.91 -32.42 10.00
CA ILE A 99 -12.52 -31.67 11.20
C ILE A 99 -13.32 -32.14 12.42
N ALA A 100 -14.60 -32.51 12.24
CA ALA A 100 -15.40 -33.10 13.30
C ALA A 100 -14.89 -34.48 13.75
N GLN A 101 -14.41 -35.33 12.83
CA GLN A 101 -13.75 -36.59 13.17
C GLN A 101 -12.46 -36.35 13.95
N TYR A 102 -11.68 -35.35 13.53
CA TYR A 102 -10.46 -34.94 14.23
C TYR A 102 -10.73 -34.48 15.66
N ALA A 103 -11.79 -33.68 15.87
CA ALA A 103 -12.19 -33.22 17.19
C ALA A 103 -12.68 -34.34 18.11
N ASP A 104 -13.37 -35.35 17.57
CA ASP A 104 -13.82 -36.54 18.31
C ASP A 104 -12.72 -37.62 18.46
N GLU A 105 -11.47 -37.32 18.07
CA GLU A 105 -10.32 -38.26 18.07
C GLU A 105 -10.59 -39.57 17.31
N LEU A 106 -11.49 -39.52 16.32
CA LEU A 106 -11.84 -40.67 15.50
C LEU A 106 -10.77 -40.86 14.43
N THR A 107 -10.13 -42.04 14.44
CA THR A 107 -9.33 -42.46 13.30
C THR A 107 -10.26 -42.65 12.11
N PRO A 108 -9.94 -42.09 10.94
CA PRO A 108 -10.75 -42.31 9.74
C PRO A 108 -10.92 -43.81 9.55
N ALA A 109 -12.16 -44.29 9.41
CA ALA A 109 -12.35 -45.64 8.92
C ALA A 109 -11.61 -45.70 7.58
N PRO A 110 -10.71 -46.69 7.36
CA PRO A 110 -10.17 -46.89 6.02
C PRO A 110 -11.38 -46.98 5.09
N GLU A 111 -11.37 -46.21 4.00
CA GLU A 111 -12.42 -46.18 2.97
C GLU A 111 -12.99 -47.60 2.81
N ALA A 112 -14.32 -47.71 2.72
CA ALA A 112 -15.06 -48.96 2.61
C ALA A 112 -14.25 -50.02 1.85
N GLU A 113 -14.21 -51.25 2.38
CA GLU A 113 -13.36 -52.41 2.06
C GLU A 113 -12.95 -52.66 0.58
N ASP A 114 -13.57 -51.98 -0.39
CA ASP A 114 -13.22 -51.94 -1.80
C ASP A 114 -11.90 -51.21 -2.05
N GLY A 115 -10.82 -51.98 -2.04
CA GLY A 115 -9.52 -51.57 -2.56
C GLY A 115 -8.35 -51.88 -1.64
N LEU A 116 -8.58 -52.20 -0.37
CA LEU A 116 -7.49 -52.56 0.55
C LEU A 116 -6.71 -53.78 0.02
N PRO A 117 -5.37 -53.77 0.10
CA PRO A 117 -4.59 -54.95 -0.23
C PRO A 117 -5.03 -56.13 0.64
N SER A 118 -5.06 -57.33 0.05
CA SER A 118 -5.40 -58.56 0.78
C SER A 118 -4.55 -58.70 2.04
N ARG A 119 -5.04 -59.39 3.08
CA ARG A 119 -4.28 -59.60 4.32
C ARG A 119 -2.90 -60.23 4.07
N GLU A 120 -2.80 -61.15 3.11
CA GLU A 120 -1.52 -61.74 2.69
C GLU A 120 -0.59 -60.69 2.07
N THR A 121 -1.11 -59.80 1.23
CA THR A 121 -0.37 -58.66 0.68
C THR A 121 0.10 -57.71 1.78
N GLN A 122 -0.75 -57.39 2.75
CA GLN A 122 -0.39 -56.54 3.89
C GLN A 122 0.79 -57.13 4.68
N GLU A 123 0.76 -58.43 5.00
CA GLU A 123 1.87 -59.09 5.71
C GLU A 123 3.17 -59.07 4.90
N ARG A 124 3.10 -59.24 3.58
CA ARG A 124 4.26 -59.11 2.69
C ARG A 124 4.83 -57.70 2.68
N LEU A 125 3.96 -56.67 2.68
CA LEU A 125 4.35 -55.26 2.73
C LEU A 125 4.99 -54.90 4.08
N ILE A 126 4.44 -55.38 5.19
CA ILE A 126 5.03 -55.16 6.53
C ILE A 126 6.44 -55.73 6.59
N ARG A 127 6.64 -56.97 6.13
CA ARG A 127 7.99 -57.58 6.09
C ARG A 127 8.93 -56.77 5.21
N PHE A 128 8.48 -56.33 4.04
CA PHE A 128 9.28 -55.46 3.18
C PHE A 128 9.71 -54.17 3.86
N ILE A 129 8.80 -53.49 4.57
CA ILE A 129 9.11 -52.24 5.27
C ILE A 129 10.18 -52.46 6.35
N HIS A 130 10.07 -53.55 7.12
CA HIS A 130 11.07 -53.92 8.13
C HIS A 130 12.41 -54.29 7.49
N ASP A 131 12.41 -55.14 6.46
CA ASP A 131 13.63 -55.55 5.73
C ASP A 131 14.34 -54.33 5.13
N PHE A 132 13.58 -53.40 4.55
CA PHE A 132 14.12 -52.16 3.97
C PHE A 132 14.77 -51.29 5.04
N GLN A 133 14.08 -51.12 6.18
CA GLN A 133 14.64 -50.34 7.29
C GLN A 133 15.95 -50.95 7.80
N GLU A 134 16.02 -52.27 7.98
CA GLU A 134 17.22 -52.95 8.46
C GLU A 134 18.38 -52.97 7.43
N GLY A 135 18.03 -52.87 6.15
CA GLY A 135 18.97 -52.88 5.03
C GLY A 135 19.51 -51.50 4.63
N ASP A 136 18.80 -50.40 4.93
CA ASP A 136 19.24 -49.04 4.61
C ASP A 136 20.12 -48.46 5.73
N ASP A 137 21.36 -48.06 5.37
CA ASP A 137 22.37 -47.58 6.32
C ASP A 137 21.93 -46.34 7.12
N GLU A 138 21.02 -45.51 6.57
CA GLU A 138 20.51 -44.31 7.25
C GLU A 138 19.32 -44.62 8.19
N LEU A 139 18.63 -45.74 7.96
CA LEU A 139 17.39 -46.09 8.67
C LEU A 139 17.56 -47.23 9.69
N LYS A 140 18.58 -48.08 9.54
CA LYS A 140 18.83 -49.27 10.37
C LYS A 140 18.97 -49.00 11.86
N GLY A 141 19.44 -47.81 12.24
CA GLY A 141 19.57 -47.39 13.64
C GLY A 141 18.34 -46.69 14.24
N LYS A 142 17.32 -46.41 13.43
CA LYS A 142 16.12 -45.67 13.88
C LYS A 142 15.11 -46.62 14.52
N LYS A 143 14.36 -46.13 15.51
CA LYS A 143 13.20 -46.86 16.02
C LYS A 143 12.11 -46.90 14.94
N PHE A 144 11.39 -48.02 14.81
CA PHE A 144 10.36 -48.19 13.78
C PHE A 144 9.30 -47.07 13.79
N ASN A 145 8.87 -46.63 14.97
CA ASN A 145 7.95 -45.50 15.15
C ASN A 145 8.50 -44.11 14.76
N ARG A 146 9.75 -44.04 14.27
CA ARG A 146 10.35 -42.85 13.64
C ARG A 146 10.61 -43.05 12.15
N LEU A 147 10.21 -44.18 11.58
CA LEU A 147 10.44 -44.48 10.17
C LEU A 147 9.66 -43.51 9.27
N PHE A 148 8.40 -43.22 9.61
CA PHE A 148 7.61 -42.21 8.89
C PHE A 148 8.30 -40.85 8.89
N ASP A 149 8.70 -40.35 10.07
CA ASP A 149 9.43 -39.09 10.21
C ASP A 149 10.72 -39.09 9.38
N ALA A 150 11.51 -40.16 9.45
CA ALA A 150 12.74 -40.31 8.70
C ALA A 150 12.53 -40.25 7.17
N LEU A 151 11.48 -40.88 6.66
CA LEU A 151 11.14 -40.88 5.23
C LEU A 151 10.50 -39.55 4.80
N ALA A 152 9.72 -38.90 5.67
CA ALA A 152 9.12 -37.59 5.38
C ALA A 152 10.16 -36.47 5.27
N GLN A 153 11.22 -36.53 6.08
CA GLN A 153 12.26 -35.49 6.10
C GLN A 153 13.40 -35.72 5.11
N ASN A 154 13.54 -36.94 4.55
CA ASN A 154 14.59 -37.28 3.61
C ASN A 154 14.00 -37.79 2.29
N GLY A 155 13.87 -36.89 1.31
CA GLY A 155 13.34 -37.21 -0.01
C GLY A 155 14.17 -38.25 -0.77
N GLU A 156 15.47 -38.33 -0.54
CA GLU A 156 16.32 -39.37 -1.15
C GLU A 156 16.05 -40.75 -0.55
N ALA A 157 15.94 -40.85 0.79
CA ALA A 157 15.59 -42.10 1.46
C ALA A 157 14.19 -42.58 1.06
N TYR A 158 13.23 -41.67 0.94
CA TYR A 158 11.89 -41.99 0.43
C TYR A 158 11.90 -42.37 -1.05
N GLY A 159 12.73 -41.74 -1.87
CA GLY A 159 12.99 -42.14 -3.25
C GLY A 159 13.50 -43.59 -3.33
N ARG A 160 14.55 -43.93 -2.56
CA ARG A 160 15.07 -45.30 -2.47
C ARG A 160 14.02 -46.30 -2.00
N PHE A 161 13.20 -45.93 -1.01
CA PHE A 161 12.10 -46.75 -0.52
C PHE A 161 11.07 -47.04 -1.62
N ARG A 162 10.67 -46.03 -2.38
CA ARG A 162 9.71 -46.15 -3.49
C ARG A 162 10.28 -47.00 -4.64
N ASP A 163 11.55 -46.81 -4.96
CA ASP A 163 12.21 -47.55 -6.04
C ASP A 163 12.35 -49.03 -5.66
N ALA A 164 12.75 -49.33 -4.42
CA ALA A 164 12.81 -50.69 -3.89
C ALA A 164 11.42 -51.36 -3.80
N LEU A 165 10.39 -50.60 -3.44
CA LEU A 165 9.00 -51.08 -3.44
C LEU A 165 8.56 -51.46 -4.85
N SER A 166 8.86 -50.61 -5.84
CA SER A 166 8.51 -50.83 -7.24
C SER A 166 9.27 -52.00 -7.86
N GLU A 167 10.53 -52.23 -7.46
CA GLU A 167 11.31 -53.37 -7.91
C GLU A 167 10.79 -54.70 -7.34
N LYS A 168 10.48 -54.72 -6.03
CA LYS A 168 10.04 -55.95 -5.34
C LYS A 168 8.57 -56.27 -5.61
N PHE A 169 7.77 -55.26 -5.96
CA PHE A 169 6.35 -55.39 -6.28
C PHE A 169 5.99 -54.56 -7.54
N PRO A 170 6.41 -54.99 -8.74
CA PRO A 170 6.20 -54.22 -9.99
C PRO A 170 4.73 -53.97 -10.32
N GLU A 171 3.89 -54.95 -9.96
CA GLU A 171 2.42 -54.91 -10.04
C GLU A 171 1.75 -53.93 -9.05
N MET A 172 2.54 -53.31 -8.15
CA MET A 172 2.10 -52.41 -7.08
C MET A 172 2.81 -51.04 -7.12
N SER A 173 3.49 -50.73 -8.23
CA SER A 173 4.30 -49.51 -8.42
C SER A 173 3.50 -48.23 -8.63
N ASP A 174 2.16 -48.32 -8.76
CA ASP A 174 1.31 -47.14 -8.93
C ASP A 174 1.30 -46.31 -7.61
N PRO A 175 1.82 -45.06 -7.62
CA PRO A 175 1.82 -44.19 -6.45
C PRO A 175 0.42 -43.82 -5.95
N SER A 176 -0.59 -43.95 -6.82
CA SER A 176 -2.01 -43.74 -6.54
C SER A 176 -2.77 -45.05 -6.22
N GLY A 177 -2.08 -46.19 -6.32
CA GLY A 177 -2.62 -47.51 -6.03
C GLY A 177 -2.88 -47.75 -4.54
N SER A 178 -3.77 -48.68 -4.24
CA SER A 178 -4.21 -48.96 -2.88
C SER A 178 -3.10 -49.44 -1.93
N CYS A 179 -2.09 -50.14 -2.45
CA CYS A 179 -0.92 -50.55 -1.67
C CYS A 179 -0.08 -49.36 -1.21
N ALA A 180 0.18 -48.38 -2.09
CA ALA A 180 0.94 -47.18 -1.73
C ALA A 180 0.18 -46.36 -0.67
N LYS A 181 -1.14 -46.20 -0.83
CA LYS A 181 -2.01 -45.56 0.18
C LYS A 181 -1.95 -46.31 1.52
N TRP A 182 -2.03 -47.63 1.49
CA TRP A 182 -1.98 -48.47 2.69
C TRP A 182 -0.63 -48.38 3.41
N ILE A 183 0.49 -48.42 2.69
CA ILE A 183 1.85 -48.28 3.28
C ILE A 183 1.98 -46.95 4.00
N LYS A 184 1.54 -45.84 3.39
CA LYS A 184 1.60 -44.52 4.03
C LYS A 184 0.74 -44.49 5.30
N SER A 185 -0.47 -45.06 5.25
CA SER A 185 -1.37 -45.17 6.40
C SER A 185 -0.80 -46.02 7.52
N TYR A 186 -0.20 -47.17 7.19
CA TYR A 186 0.48 -48.03 8.16
C TYR A 186 1.68 -47.34 8.81
N LEU A 187 2.56 -46.71 8.02
CA LEU A 187 3.69 -45.97 8.57
C LEU A 187 3.22 -44.80 9.47
N TYR A 188 2.13 -44.13 9.11
CA TYR A 188 1.54 -43.06 9.93
C TYR A 188 0.87 -43.60 11.20
N SER A 189 0.20 -44.76 11.16
CA SER A 189 -0.42 -45.36 12.34
C SER A 189 0.63 -45.72 13.40
N GLU A 190 1.81 -46.14 12.95
CA GLU A 190 2.96 -46.54 13.77
C GLU A 190 3.75 -45.36 14.35
N LEU A 191 3.45 -44.12 13.93
CA LEU A 191 3.97 -42.93 14.61
C LEU A 191 3.49 -42.90 16.06
N LYS A 192 4.38 -42.45 16.95
CA LYS A 192 4.00 -42.14 18.34
C LYS A 192 2.89 -41.08 18.36
N PRO A 193 1.95 -41.14 19.32
CA PRO A 193 0.93 -40.10 19.49
C PRO A 193 1.52 -38.69 19.57
N SER A 194 2.63 -38.54 20.30
CA SER A 194 3.36 -37.26 20.43
C SER A 194 3.96 -36.68 19.14
N GLY A 195 3.90 -37.41 18.01
CA GLY A 195 4.30 -36.90 16.69
C GLY A 195 3.10 -36.67 15.76
N LYS A 196 1.87 -36.85 16.25
CA LYS A 196 0.63 -36.53 15.54
C LYS A 196 0.10 -35.21 16.07
N LEU A 197 -0.53 -34.43 15.20
CA LEU A 197 -1.23 -33.22 15.63
C LEU A 197 -2.46 -33.61 16.43
N GLU A 198 -2.58 -33.14 17.66
CA GLU A 198 -3.72 -33.39 18.56
C GLU A 198 -4.46 -32.07 18.82
N LEU A 199 -5.80 -32.12 18.89
CA LEU A 199 -6.63 -30.95 19.14
C LEU A 199 -6.33 -30.39 20.53
N LEU A 200 -6.11 -29.07 20.65
CA LEU A 200 -6.04 -28.45 21.97
C LEU A 200 -7.43 -28.46 22.62
N PRO A 201 -7.59 -28.88 23.89
CA PRO A 201 -8.89 -28.95 24.56
C PRO A 201 -9.67 -27.63 24.57
N VAL A 202 -8.98 -26.49 24.49
CA VAL A 202 -9.60 -25.16 24.43
C VAL A 202 -10.40 -24.92 23.14
N ASN A 203 -10.14 -25.72 22.10
CA ASN A 203 -10.75 -25.59 20.77
C ASN A 203 -11.92 -26.54 20.54
N GLU A 204 -12.37 -27.28 21.55
CA GLU A 204 -13.57 -28.14 21.39
C GLU A 204 -14.82 -27.31 21.02
N GLY A 205 -14.89 -26.06 21.50
CA GLY A 205 -15.99 -25.14 21.22
C GLY A 205 -15.85 -24.33 19.91
N THR A 206 -14.79 -24.52 19.13
CA THR A 206 -14.56 -23.75 17.90
C THR A 206 -15.68 -23.98 16.88
N SER A 207 -16.04 -22.95 16.13
CA SER A 207 -17.01 -23.06 15.03
C SER A 207 -16.43 -22.80 13.65
N LEU A 208 -16.98 -23.50 12.64
CA LEU A 208 -16.67 -23.31 11.22
C LEU A 208 -17.81 -22.56 10.53
N CYS A 209 -17.47 -21.60 9.68
CA CYS A 209 -18.41 -20.87 8.84
C CYS A 209 -17.88 -20.80 7.41
N LEU A 210 -18.67 -21.22 6.43
CA LEU A 210 -18.36 -21.02 5.02
C LEU A 210 -18.90 -19.67 4.55
N ILE A 211 -18.12 -18.98 3.72
CA ILE A 211 -18.54 -17.79 3.01
C ILE A 211 -18.30 -18.00 1.51
N SER A 212 -19.33 -17.79 0.70
CA SER A 212 -19.29 -18.01 -0.75
C SER A 212 -18.54 -16.89 -1.48
N GLU A 213 -17.73 -17.26 -2.48
CA GLU A 213 -17.09 -16.30 -3.39
C GLU A 213 -18.04 -15.76 -4.47
N GLN A 214 -19.13 -16.46 -4.82
CA GLN A 214 -20.12 -15.98 -5.80
C GLN A 214 -20.77 -14.67 -5.35
N GLU A 215 -20.98 -14.54 -4.03
CA GLU A 215 -21.44 -13.30 -3.42
C GLU A 215 -20.42 -12.15 -3.50
N MET A 216 -19.14 -12.44 -3.80
CA MET A 216 -18.08 -11.45 -3.99
C MET A 216 -17.88 -11.03 -5.45
N ILE A 217 -18.22 -11.88 -6.42
CA ILE A 217 -17.90 -11.67 -7.86
C ILE A 217 -19.09 -11.11 -8.66
N GLU A 218 -20.34 -11.41 -8.32
CA GLU A 218 -21.50 -10.90 -9.08
C GLU A 218 -21.92 -9.46 -8.68
N GLY A 219 -21.69 -8.51 -9.60
CA GLY A 219 -22.53 -7.33 -9.83
C GLY A 219 -22.85 -6.45 -8.62
N GLY A 220 -21.88 -5.74 -8.06
CA GLY A 220 -22.11 -4.63 -7.12
C GLY A 220 -22.59 -5.02 -5.71
N ASN A 221 -22.77 -6.32 -5.42
CA ASN A 221 -23.08 -6.83 -4.08
C ASN A 221 -21.84 -7.20 -3.26
N TRP A 222 -20.62 -7.17 -3.82
CA TRP A 222 -19.38 -7.46 -3.08
C TRP A 222 -19.27 -6.68 -1.77
N VAL A 223 -19.65 -5.39 -1.77
CA VAL A 223 -19.68 -4.54 -0.57
C VAL A 223 -20.67 -5.06 0.46
N LYS A 224 -21.85 -5.56 0.04
CA LYS A 224 -22.87 -6.09 0.96
C LYS A 224 -22.47 -7.43 1.55
N SER A 225 -21.90 -8.32 0.74
CA SER A 225 -21.39 -9.62 1.19
C SER A 225 -20.19 -9.43 2.10
N MET A 226 -19.32 -8.46 1.79
CA MET A 226 -18.25 -8.01 2.68
C MET A 226 -18.75 -7.33 3.95
N MET A 227 -19.83 -6.55 3.90
CA MET A 227 -20.43 -5.95 5.09
C MET A 227 -21.17 -6.97 5.95
N ALA A 228 -21.86 -7.94 5.36
CA ALA A 228 -22.47 -9.07 6.07
C ALA A 228 -21.40 -9.99 6.68
N MET A 229 -20.29 -10.23 5.96
CA MET A 229 -19.10 -10.91 6.46
C MET A 229 -18.48 -10.12 7.62
N GLN A 230 -18.35 -8.80 7.48
CA GLN A 230 -17.89 -7.92 8.53
C GLN A 230 -18.80 -7.99 9.76
N ASP A 231 -20.12 -7.95 9.57
CA ASP A 231 -21.10 -8.07 10.66
C ASP A 231 -21.06 -9.46 11.31
N THR A 232 -20.76 -10.52 10.55
CA THR A 232 -20.63 -11.90 11.04
C THR A 232 -19.33 -12.13 11.81
N ILE A 233 -18.21 -11.61 11.31
CA ILE A 233 -16.89 -11.67 11.96
C ILE A 233 -16.87 -10.75 13.20
N LEU A 234 -17.51 -9.58 13.13
CA LEU A 234 -17.41 -8.50 14.11
C LEU A 234 -18.71 -8.30 14.92
N GLN A 235 -19.48 -9.37 15.18
CA GLN A 235 -20.79 -9.31 15.86
C GLN A 235 -20.82 -8.53 17.20
N ASN A 236 -19.67 -8.22 17.81
CA ASN A 236 -19.53 -7.34 18.97
C ASN A 236 -18.25 -6.51 18.82
N ASP A 237 -18.21 -5.25 19.24
CA ASP A 237 -17.05 -4.32 19.18
C ASP A 237 -15.81 -4.78 20.02
N GLU A 238 -15.31 -5.98 19.79
CA GLU A 238 -14.17 -6.56 20.48
C GLU A 238 -12.87 -6.39 19.69
N ASP A 239 -11.72 -6.58 20.34
CA ASP A 239 -10.43 -6.72 19.65
C ASP A 239 -10.29 -8.16 19.14
N PHE A 240 -9.62 -8.37 18.00
CA PHE A 240 -9.48 -9.70 17.42
C PHE A 240 -8.04 -10.02 17.03
N ASN A 241 -7.63 -11.25 17.29
CA ASN A 241 -6.38 -11.82 16.79
C ASN A 241 -6.67 -12.63 15.53
N LEU A 242 -5.96 -12.32 14.45
CA LEU A 242 -6.16 -12.93 13.14
C LEU A 242 -5.07 -13.96 12.86
N TYR A 243 -5.49 -15.16 12.47
CA TYR A 243 -4.66 -16.25 11.98
C TYR A 243 -5.06 -16.52 10.53
N VAL A 244 -4.10 -16.73 9.65
CA VAL A 244 -4.37 -16.96 8.23
C VAL A 244 -3.69 -18.24 7.77
N SER A 245 -4.40 -19.02 6.98
CA SER A 245 -3.84 -20.12 6.21
C SER A 245 -3.99 -19.86 4.72
N LEU A 246 -2.88 -20.01 4.00
CA LEU A 246 -2.83 -19.95 2.54
C LEU A 246 -2.59 -21.35 1.99
N ASN A 247 -3.50 -21.80 1.14
CA ASN A 247 -3.40 -23.08 0.46
C ASN A 247 -2.71 -22.85 -0.90
N SER A 248 -1.67 -23.62 -1.22
CA SER A 248 -0.80 -23.34 -2.38
C SER A 248 -1.40 -23.67 -3.75
N ASP A 249 -2.52 -24.38 -3.77
CA ASP A 249 -2.99 -25.06 -4.97
C ASP A 249 -3.86 -24.16 -5.86
N ASP A 250 -4.32 -23.01 -5.34
CA ASP A 250 -5.06 -21.99 -6.11
C ASP A 250 -4.57 -20.56 -5.78
N ALA A 251 -4.13 -19.84 -6.80
CA ALA A 251 -3.67 -18.46 -6.67
C ALA A 251 -4.83 -17.47 -6.43
N SER A 252 -6.04 -17.82 -6.87
CA SER A 252 -7.24 -17.00 -6.69
C SER A 252 -7.70 -16.99 -5.22
N ASP A 253 -7.74 -18.17 -4.60
CA ASP A 253 -7.94 -18.37 -3.16
C ASP A 253 -7.01 -17.53 -2.30
N THR A 254 -5.71 -17.57 -2.62
CA THR A 254 -4.68 -16.80 -1.89
C THR A 254 -4.94 -15.30 -2.02
N PHE A 255 -5.32 -14.83 -3.21
CA PHE A 255 -5.64 -13.42 -3.45
C PHE A 255 -6.87 -12.95 -2.68
N ILE A 256 -7.93 -13.77 -2.59
CA ILE A 256 -9.16 -13.45 -1.86
C ILE A 256 -8.87 -13.31 -0.36
N VAL A 257 -8.20 -14.31 0.23
CA VAL A 257 -7.81 -14.28 1.65
C VAL A 257 -6.96 -13.04 1.96
N MET A 258 -6.07 -12.65 1.05
CA MET A 258 -5.22 -11.47 1.24
C MET A 258 -5.96 -10.14 1.08
N THR A 259 -6.86 -10.04 0.12
CA THR A 259 -7.71 -8.86 -0.03
C THR A 259 -8.56 -8.62 1.22
N ILE A 260 -9.07 -9.71 1.83
CA ILE A 260 -9.84 -9.65 3.08
C ILE A 260 -8.95 -9.25 4.25
N LEU A 261 -7.74 -9.82 4.34
CA LEU A 261 -6.76 -9.44 5.35
C LEU A 261 -6.44 -7.94 5.29
N ASP A 262 -6.14 -7.42 4.11
CA ASP A 262 -5.81 -6.00 3.91
C ASP A 262 -6.96 -5.10 4.35
N LEU A 263 -8.20 -5.47 4.03
CA LEU A 263 -9.38 -4.70 4.42
C LEU A 263 -9.64 -4.74 5.93
N LEU A 264 -9.44 -5.90 6.57
CA LEU A 264 -9.61 -6.05 8.02
C LEU A 264 -8.54 -5.29 8.80
N VAL A 265 -7.30 -5.29 8.32
CA VAL A 265 -6.16 -4.60 8.96
C VAL A 265 -6.19 -3.09 8.72
N SER A 266 -6.73 -2.62 7.59
CA SER A 266 -6.75 -1.19 7.22
C SER A 266 -7.85 -0.36 7.91
N ARG A 267 -8.61 -0.92 8.86
CA ARG A 267 -9.74 -0.23 9.49
C ARG A 267 -9.28 0.76 10.57
N PRO A 268 -9.70 2.05 10.51
CA PRO A 268 -9.45 3.00 11.57
C PRO A 268 -10.22 2.64 12.86
N GLY A 269 -9.55 2.64 14.01
CA GLY A 269 -10.19 2.61 15.34
C GLY A 269 -10.51 1.23 15.94
N LYS A 270 -10.17 0.11 15.28
CA LYS A 270 -10.26 -1.25 15.87
C LYS A 270 -8.89 -1.93 15.84
N GLN A 271 -8.52 -2.66 16.89
CA GLN A 271 -7.22 -3.31 16.99
C GLN A 271 -7.28 -4.75 16.45
N VAL A 272 -7.31 -4.89 15.12
CA VAL A 272 -7.07 -6.18 14.46
C VAL A 272 -5.57 -6.48 14.52
N ARG A 273 -5.20 -7.63 15.10
CA ARG A 273 -3.79 -8.04 15.22
C ARG A 273 -3.55 -9.33 14.45
N LEU A 274 -2.86 -9.23 13.32
CA LEU A 274 -2.35 -10.41 12.64
C LEU A 274 -1.33 -11.12 13.54
N LYS A 275 -1.59 -12.38 13.88
CA LYS A 275 -0.73 -13.18 14.76
C LYS A 275 0.15 -14.14 13.98
N LYS A 276 -0.44 -14.84 13.02
CA LYS A 276 0.26 -15.88 12.26
C LYS A 276 -0.28 -16.04 10.84
N ILE A 277 0.63 -16.33 9.91
CA ILE A 277 0.33 -16.75 8.55
C ILE A 277 1.03 -18.07 8.29
N PHE A 278 0.26 -19.08 7.91
CA PHE A 278 0.78 -20.38 7.55
C PHE A 278 0.51 -20.67 6.08
N THR A 279 1.47 -21.32 5.44
CA THR A 279 1.34 -21.79 4.06
C THR A 279 1.36 -23.31 4.06
N VAL A 280 0.35 -23.93 3.45
CA VAL A 280 0.32 -25.37 3.18
C VAL A 280 0.85 -25.61 1.78
N ARG A 281 1.76 -26.58 1.64
CA ARG A 281 2.27 -27.04 0.35
C ARG A 281 2.19 -28.56 0.27
N GLY A 282 1.45 -29.05 -0.72
CA GLY A 282 1.51 -30.45 -1.12
C GLY A 282 2.91 -30.84 -1.60
N SER A 283 3.24 -32.14 -1.50
CA SER A 283 4.46 -32.69 -2.12
C SER A 283 4.14 -33.93 -2.92
N ALA A 284 4.51 -33.90 -4.21
CA ALA A 284 4.47 -35.09 -5.07
C ALA A 284 5.68 -36.01 -4.87
N THR A 285 6.79 -35.47 -4.35
CA THR A 285 8.09 -36.15 -4.26
C THR A 285 8.39 -36.69 -2.88
N ASN A 286 7.84 -36.09 -1.82
CA ASN A 286 8.08 -36.51 -0.43
C ASN A 286 6.90 -37.33 0.12
N LEU A 287 7.16 -38.05 1.22
CA LEU A 287 6.11 -38.81 1.92
C LEU A 287 5.03 -37.89 2.50
N ALA A 288 5.42 -36.69 2.95
CA ALA A 288 4.53 -35.68 3.50
C ALA A 288 4.76 -34.30 2.85
N GLY A 289 3.67 -33.54 2.68
CA GLY A 289 3.70 -32.11 2.39
C GLY A 289 4.21 -31.29 3.58
N SER A 290 4.40 -29.99 3.38
CA SER A 290 4.92 -29.08 4.40
C SER A 290 3.90 -28.01 4.77
N ILE A 291 3.71 -27.79 6.06
CA ILE A 291 3.03 -26.65 6.64
C ILE A 291 4.11 -25.75 7.25
N ARG A 292 4.19 -24.50 6.81
CA ARG A 292 5.22 -23.55 7.27
C ARG A 292 4.58 -22.30 7.84
N ASP A 293 5.13 -21.82 8.94
CA ASP A 293 4.86 -20.49 9.46
C ASP A 293 5.64 -19.48 8.62
N ASP A 294 4.94 -18.74 7.75
CA ASP A 294 5.50 -17.74 6.84
C ASP A 294 5.15 -16.31 7.34
N THR A 295 4.79 -16.15 8.63
CA THR A 295 4.42 -14.85 9.25
C THR A 295 5.47 -13.77 9.00
N ASP A 296 6.75 -14.09 9.21
CA ASP A 296 7.86 -13.14 9.04
C ASP A 296 8.05 -12.74 7.57
N GLY A 297 7.68 -13.61 6.63
CA GLY A 297 7.71 -13.31 5.19
C GLY A 297 6.62 -12.35 4.73
N PHE A 298 5.54 -12.22 5.51
CA PHE A 298 4.39 -11.38 5.16
C PHE A 298 4.55 -9.89 5.54
N GLY A 299 5.59 -9.54 6.32
CA GLY A 299 5.97 -8.14 6.55
C GLY A 299 6.32 -7.38 5.25
N VAL A 300 6.54 -8.10 4.14
CA VAL A 300 6.74 -7.53 2.80
C VAL A 300 5.44 -6.89 2.24
N THR A 301 4.27 -7.42 2.59
CA THR A 301 2.98 -6.86 2.14
C THR A 301 2.65 -5.57 2.90
N GLU A 302 2.82 -5.56 4.22
CA GLU A 302 2.67 -4.33 5.02
C GLU A 302 3.68 -3.25 4.61
N LEU A 303 4.92 -3.65 4.29
CA LEU A 303 5.89 -2.76 3.66
C LEU A 303 5.38 -2.18 2.35
N THR A 304 4.84 -3.02 1.46
CA THR A 304 4.35 -2.59 0.15
C THR A 304 3.25 -1.55 0.33
N HIS A 305 2.33 -1.75 1.26
CA HIS A 305 1.31 -0.75 1.62
C HIS A 305 1.90 0.53 2.19
N ALA A 306 2.90 0.41 3.08
CA ALA A 306 3.55 1.55 3.67
C ALA A 306 4.32 2.39 2.62
N ILE A 307 4.98 1.73 1.66
CA ILE A 307 5.63 2.35 0.49
C ILE A 307 4.59 3.06 -0.36
N HIS A 308 3.52 2.37 -0.76
CA HIS A 308 2.47 2.96 -1.58
C HIS A 308 1.80 4.16 -0.89
N ALA A 309 1.56 4.08 0.42
CA ALA A 309 0.97 5.18 1.18
C ALA A 309 1.89 6.41 1.20
N PHE A 310 3.20 6.22 1.37
CA PHE A 310 4.14 7.33 1.36
C PHE A 310 4.35 7.91 -0.04
N LEU A 311 4.56 7.08 -1.06
CA LEU A 311 4.79 7.57 -2.42
C LEU A 311 3.55 8.29 -2.95
N ASN A 312 2.37 7.67 -2.86
CA ASN A 312 1.17 8.25 -3.48
C ASN A 312 0.57 9.40 -2.68
N TYR A 313 0.67 9.38 -1.35
CA TYR A 313 -0.05 10.30 -0.46
C TYR A 313 0.85 11.08 0.50
N GLY A 314 2.16 10.85 0.48
CA GLY A 314 3.11 11.48 1.40
C GLY A 314 2.96 11.02 2.86
N LYS A 315 2.20 9.95 3.14
CA LYS A 315 1.87 9.51 4.50
C LYS A 315 2.94 8.61 5.09
N ALA A 316 3.49 9.01 6.23
CA ALA A 316 4.61 8.29 6.86
C ALA A 316 4.18 7.34 7.99
N ASP A 317 2.93 7.42 8.47
CA ASP A 317 2.45 6.74 9.68
C ASP A 317 2.69 5.22 9.67
N MET A 318 2.43 4.55 8.54
CA MET A 318 2.63 3.10 8.41
C MET A 318 4.11 2.71 8.46
N ILE A 319 4.99 3.52 7.86
CA ILE A 319 6.44 3.27 7.86
C ILE A 319 7.02 3.52 9.26
N VAL A 320 6.51 4.53 9.97
CA VAL A 320 6.87 4.79 11.37
C VAL A 320 6.48 3.58 12.24
N LYS A 321 5.25 3.08 12.09
CA LYS A 321 4.77 1.93 12.85
C LYS A 321 5.62 0.67 12.58
N LEU A 322 5.89 0.36 11.31
CA LEU A 322 6.75 -0.76 10.92
C LEU A 322 8.15 -0.66 11.55
N TRP A 323 8.71 0.54 11.61
CA TRP A 323 10.00 0.77 12.25
C TRP A 323 9.95 0.55 13.77
N GLU A 324 8.95 1.12 14.45
CA GLU A 324 8.77 0.96 15.89
C GLU A 324 8.60 -0.51 16.28
N GLU A 325 7.83 -1.27 15.49
CA GLU A 325 7.59 -2.70 15.69
C GLU A 325 8.81 -3.57 15.35
N SER A 326 9.67 -3.13 14.43
CA SER A 326 10.91 -3.85 14.09
C SER A 326 11.94 -3.89 15.23
N GLY A 327 11.84 -2.97 16.21
CA GLY A 327 12.81 -2.86 17.30
C GLY A 327 14.22 -2.44 16.86
N VAL A 328 14.41 -2.02 15.60
CA VAL A 328 15.71 -1.65 15.06
C VAL A 328 16.07 -0.21 15.41
N HIS A 329 17.10 -0.02 16.23
CA HIS A 329 17.65 1.30 16.54
C HIS A 329 18.86 1.62 15.65
N ASN A 330 18.57 2.20 14.49
CA ASN A 330 19.58 2.66 13.53
C ASN A 330 19.37 4.16 13.24
N GLU A 331 20.42 4.97 13.41
CA GLU A 331 20.35 6.43 13.26
C GLU A 331 20.02 6.87 11.84
N SER A 332 20.55 6.18 10.83
CA SER A 332 20.23 6.44 9.45
C SER A 332 18.74 6.17 9.20
N ILE A 333 18.19 5.04 9.69
CA ILE A 333 16.79 4.64 9.41
C ILE A 333 15.86 5.64 10.11
N ALA A 334 16.19 5.98 11.36
CA ALA A 334 15.50 7.04 12.10
C ALA A 334 15.56 8.38 11.36
N GLY A 335 16.71 8.74 10.78
CA GLY A 335 16.87 9.96 9.99
C GLY A 335 15.98 9.98 8.74
N MET A 336 15.88 8.86 8.03
CA MET A 336 15.01 8.74 6.86
C MET A 336 13.55 8.89 7.25
N ILE A 337 13.10 8.15 8.27
CA ILE A 337 11.73 8.21 8.78
C ILE A 337 11.38 9.62 9.26
N TYR A 338 12.32 10.29 9.94
CA TYR A 338 12.14 11.67 10.36
C TYR A 338 11.94 12.60 9.15
N ALA A 339 12.77 12.48 8.12
CA ALA A 339 12.62 13.27 6.89
C ALA A 339 11.27 13.01 6.19
N MET A 340 10.81 11.75 6.15
CA MET A 340 9.49 11.38 5.60
C MET A 340 8.34 12.02 6.38
N ARG A 341 8.42 12.06 7.73
CA ARG A 341 7.43 12.75 8.56
C ARG A 341 7.38 14.25 8.30
N HIS A 342 8.50 14.89 8.00
CA HIS A 342 8.52 16.31 7.62
C HIS A 342 7.78 16.54 6.30
N VAL A 343 7.94 15.63 5.32
CA VAL A 343 7.16 15.69 4.08
C VAL A 343 5.66 15.52 4.36
N ASP A 344 5.28 14.52 5.17
CA ASP A 344 3.88 14.26 5.55
C ASP A 344 3.22 15.48 6.22
N VAL A 345 3.86 16.02 7.25
CA VAL A 345 3.36 17.19 7.99
C VAL A 345 3.30 18.41 7.07
N GLY A 346 4.32 18.62 6.24
CA GLY A 346 4.36 19.71 5.28
C GLY A 346 3.20 19.65 4.29
N LEU A 347 2.92 18.47 3.71
CA LEU A 347 1.80 18.25 2.80
C LEU A 347 0.46 18.45 3.51
N SER A 348 0.28 17.81 4.66
CA SER A 348 -0.97 17.81 5.44
C SER A 348 -1.37 19.20 5.92
N MET A 349 -0.39 20.01 6.32
CA MET A 349 -0.62 21.38 6.81
C MET A 349 -0.50 22.43 5.71
N CYS A 350 -0.25 22.03 4.46
CA CYS A 350 0.08 22.94 3.34
C CYS A 350 1.24 23.89 3.70
N ASN A 351 2.21 23.40 4.48
CA ASN A 351 3.42 24.12 4.86
C ASN A 351 4.56 23.75 3.91
N LEU A 352 4.75 24.56 2.86
CA LEU A 352 5.71 24.31 1.80
C LEU A 352 7.15 24.28 2.31
N SER A 353 7.51 25.13 3.28
CA SER A 353 8.85 25.17 3.84
C SER A 353 9.19 23.88 4.60
N GLU A 354 8.24 23.34 5.35
CA GLU A 354 8.40 22.07 6.07
C GLU A 354 8.58 20.89 5.11
N MET A 355 7.75 20.87 4.05
CA MET A 355 7.82 19.86 2.99
C MET A 355 9.19 19.88 2.31
N GLU A 356 9.65 21.06 1.89
CA GLU A 356 10.95 21.22 1.21
C GLU A 356 12.12 20.83 2.10
N GLN A 357 12.08 21.19 3.38
CA GLN A 357 13.10 20.74 4.34
C GLN A 357 13.12 19.22 4.48
N GLY A 358 11.95 18.57 4.48
CA GLY A 358 11.84 17.11 4.45
C GLY A 358 12.53 16.51 3.22
N ILE A 359 12.24 17.06 2.03
CA ILE A 359 12.84 16.61 0.76
C ILE A 359 14.35 16.82 0.73
N LEU A 360 14.85 17.96 1.19
CA LEU A 360 16.28 18.24 1.26
C LEU A 360 17.00 17.30 2.24
N ARG A 361 16.35 16.90 3.34
CA ARG A 361 16.91 15.89 4.25
C ARG A 361 16.92 14.50 3.63
N LEU A 362 15.85 14.11 2.92
CA LEU A 362 15.85 12.88 2.13
C LEU A 362 17.00 12.88 1.12
N ARG A 363 17.20 14.01 0.42
CA ARG A 363 18.32 14.19 -0.52
C ARG A 363 19.67 13.94 0.13
N GLN A 364 19.90 14.48 1.32
CA GLN A 364 21.17 14.28 2.03
C GLN A 364 21.38 12.82 2.45
N LEU A 365 20.33 12.17 2.97
CA LEU A 365 20.40 10.79 3.46
C LEU A 365 20.57 9.76 2.33
N LEU A 366 19.98 10.03 1.16
CA LEU A 366 19.98 9.12 0.02
C LEU A 366 21.20 9.28 -0.90
N ARG A 367 22.09 10.26 -0.65
CA ARG A 367 23.35 10.42 -1.39
C ARG A 367 24.37 9.32 -1.10
N ASP A 368 24.34 8.76 0.09
CA ASP A 368 25.26 7.68 0.49
C ASP A 368 24.65 6.31 0.12
N GLU A 369 25.08 5.75 -1.01
CA GLU A 369 24.64 4.44 -1.55
C GLU A 369 24.84 3.25 -0.58
N LYS A 370 25.60 3.41 0.50
CA LYS A 370 26.05 2.29 1.35
C LYS A 370 25.18 1.96 2.56
N LEU A 371 24.09 2.68 2.84
CA LEU A 371 23.64 2.79 4.23
C LEU A 371 22.56 1.83 4.76
N TRP A 372 22.13 0.80 4.02
CA TRP A 372 20.91 0.07 4.44
C TRP A 372 21.00 -1.45 4.36
N ARG A 373 21.72 -2.00 3.37
CA ARG A 373 21.67 -3.44 3.05
C ARG A 373 22.34 -4.34 4.09
N ASP A 374 23.19 -3.79 4.95
CA ASP A 374 23.95 -4.55 5.94
C ASP A 374 23.16 -4.81 7.25
N PHE A 375 21.94 -4.29 7.40
CA PHE A 375 21.15 -4.36 8.65
C PHE A 375 20.08 -5.46 8.67
N GLY A 376 20.36 -6.63 8.07
CA GLY A 376 19.44 -7.77 8.04
C GLY A 376 18.14 -7.48 7.27
N ASN A 377 17.06 -8.20 7.60
CA ASN A 377 15.79 -8.12 6.85
C ASN A 377 15.18 -6.71 6.85
N SER A 378 15.25 -5.99 7.97
CA SER A 378 14.78 -4.60 8.06
C SER A 378 15.65 -3.64 7.24
N GLY A 379 16.97 -3.83 7.22
CA GLY A 379 17.86 -3.05 6.35
C GLY A 379 17.54 -3.22 4.86
N MET A 380 17.26 -4.45 4.44
CA MET A 380 16.80 -4.75 3.08
C MET A 380 15.46 -4.08 2.79
N LEU A 381 14.52 -4.10 3.74
CA LEU A 381 13.23 -3.43 3.68
C LEU A 381 13.36 -1.92 3.39
N PHE A 382 14.17 -1.22 4.20
CA PHE A 382 14.37 0.22 4.06
C PHE A 382 15.21 0.58 2.83
N SER A 383 16.04 -0.35 2.33
CA SER A 383 16.72 -0.16 1.05
C SER A 383 15.74 -0.12 -0.12
N VAL A 384 14.70 -0.96 -0.11
CA VAL A 384 13.63 -0.92 -1.12
C VAL A 384 12.82 0.38 -1.02
N ILE A 385 12.49 0.85 0.19
CA ILE A 385 11.84 2.16 0.38
C ILE A 385 12.70 3.27 -0.24
N ALA A 386 13.99 3.29 0.08
CA ALA A 386 14.93 4.29 -0.40
C ALA A 386 15.03 4.30 -1.94
N GLU A 387 15.10 3.14 -2.58
CA GLU A 387 15.13 2.99 -4.03
C GLU A 387 13.85 3.55 -4.69
N ASN A 388 12.69 3.24 -4.14
CA ASN A 388 11.42 3.76 -4.67
C ASN A 388 11.29 5.29 -4.49
N ILE A 389 11.78 5.84 -3.37
CA ILE A 389 11.82 7.30 -3.15
C ILE A 389 12.75 7.96 -4.16
N LEU A 390 13.92 7.36 -4.44
CA LEU A 390 14.86 7.85 -5.46
C LEU A 390 14.23 7.89 -6.85
N GLU A 391 13.52 6.83 -7.24
CA GLU A 391 12.82 6.75 -8.52
C GLU A 391 11.66 7.74 -8.62
N ASP A 392 10.86 7.89 -7.57
CA ASP A 392 9.72 8.81 -7.59
C ASP A 392 10.15 10.28 -7.55
N TYR A 393 10.94 10.68 -6.54
CA TYR A 393 11.27 12.09 -6.33
C TYR A 393 12.26 12.61 -7.39
N GLY A 394 13.06 11.71 -7.98
CA GLY A 394 13.88 11.97 -9.17
C GLY A 394 14.68 13.29 -9.09
N PRO A 395 14.37 14.31 -9.92
CA PRO A 395 15.09 15.59 -9.93
C PRO A 395 15.13 16.30 -8.58
N LEU A 396 14.12 16.11 -7.72
CA LEU A 396 14.06 16.76 -6.40
C LEU A 396 15.18 16.31 -5.46
N LEU A 397 15.77 15.14 -5.71
CA LEU A 397 16.88 14.59 -4.93
C LEU A 397 18.24 14.80 -5.60
N GLN A 398 18.31 15.64 -6.63
CA GLN A 398 19.56 15.94 -7.34
C GLN A 398 20.06 17.36 -7.03
N GLY A 399 21.36 17.60 -7.19
CA GLY A 399 22.00 18.90 -7.00
C GLY A 399 22.22 19.32 -5.55
N ASP A 400 23.03 20.37 -5.35
CA ASP A 400 23.51 20.86 -4.04
C ASP A 400 22.73 22.08 -3.50
N GLY A 401 21.80 22.63 -4.28
CA GLY A 401 21.06 23.86 -3.95
C GLY A 401 19.58 23.65 -3.63
N ASP A 402 18.81 24.73 -3.72
CA ASP A 402 17.35 24.68 -3.54
C ASP A 402 16.68 23.77 -4.58
N ILE A 403 15.49 23.27 -4.22
CA ILE A 403 14.69 22.44 -5.11
C ILE A 403 14.18 23.33 -6.27
N PRO A 404 14.40 22.95 -7.54
CA PRO A 404 13.87 23.71 -8.66
C PRO A 404 12.34 23.84 -8.56
N PHE A 405 11.84 25.07 -8.61
CA PHE A 405 10.41 25.39 -8.43
C PHE A 405 9.51 24.54 -9.33
N ILE A 406 9.84 24.45 -10.62
CA ILE A 406 8.99 23.74 -11.61
C ILE A 406 8.99 22.23 -11.39
N ASP A 407 10.10 21.64 -10.94
CA ASP A 407 10.17 20.22 -10.64
C ASP A 407 9.29 19.89 -9.44
N LEU A 408 9.27 20.78 -8.43
CA LEU A 408 8.43 20.62 -7.25
C LEU A 408 6.94 20.78 -7.59
N VAL A 409 6.57 21.73 -8.47
CA VAL A 409 5.21 21.86 -9.02
C VAL A 409 4.78 20.56 -9.69
N LYS A 410 5.61 20.03 -10.60
CA LYS A 410 5.32 18.81 -11.36
C LYS A 410 5.18 17.60 -10.45
N TRP A 411 6.07 17.45 -9.47
CA TRP A 411 5.99 16.37 -8.50
C TRP A 411 4.70 16.44 -7.69
N ALA A 412 4.35 17.60 -7.12
CA ALA A 412 3.11 17.77 -6.35
C ALA A 412 1.85 17.52 -7.22
N TYR A 413 1.88 17.97 -8.48
CA TYR A 413 0.79 17.77 -9.43
C TYR A 413 0.61 16.31 -9.84
N ARG A 414 1.70 15.58 -10.12
CA ARG A 414 1.67 14.15 -10.44
C ARG A 414 1.03 13.32 -9.32
N HIS A 415 1.27 13.73 -8.07
CA HIS A 415 0.68 13.13 -6.87
C HIS A 415 -0.71 13.65 -6.52
N GLN A 416 -1.32 14.45 -7.40
CA GLN A 416 -2.67 14.98 -7.21
C GLN A 416 -2.84 15.86 -5.95
N PHE A 417 -1.75 16.43 -5.43
CA PHE A 417 -1.78 17.38 -4.31
C PHE A 417 -2.23 18.78 -4.78
N TYR A 418 -3.39 18.86 -5.43
CA TYR A 418 -3.77 20.03 -6.21
C TYR A 418 -3.81 21.34 -5.39
N GLN A 419 -4.28 21.30 -4.13
CA GLN A 419 -4.29 22.49 -3.27
C GLN A 419 -2.87 22.96 -2.93
N GLN A 420 -1.97 22.02 -2.63
CA GLN A 420 -0.56 22.28 -2.39
C GLN A 420 0.11 22.79 -3.66
N THR A 421 -0.19 22.23 -4.83
CA THR A 421 0.30 22.70 -6.14
C THR A 421 -0.12 24.15 -6.40
N LEU A 422 -1.41 24.48 -6.22
CA LEU A 422 -1.91 25.85 -6.40
C LEU A 422 -1.24 26.82 -5.41
N THR A 423 -1.08 26.40 -4.16
CA THR A 423 -0.43 27.21 -3.12
C THR A 423 1.04 27.45 -3.47
N LEU A 424 1.74 26.42 -3.95
CA LEU A 424 3.13 26.48 -4.34
C LEU A 424 3.36 27.40 -5.55
N ILE A 425 2.51 27.30 -6.56
CA ILE A 425 2.54 28.23 -7.71
C ILE A 425 2.30 29.66 -7.22
N GLU A 426 1.29 29.88 -6.38
CA GLU A 426 0.96 31.23 -5.93
C GLU A 426 2.07 31.88 -5.11
N SER A 427 2.73 31.10 -4.24
CA SER A 427 3.77 31.60 -3.35
C SER A 427 5.11 31.78 -4.05
N LYS A 428 5.52 30.85 -4.92
CA LYS A 428 6.89 30.80 -5.45
C LYS A 428 7.06 31.24 -6.91
N ALA A 429 5.99 31.19 -7.72
CA ALA A 429 6.12 31.61 -9.11
C ALA A 429 6.56 33.08 -9.27
N PRO A 430 6.11 34.05 -8.44
CA PRO A 430 6.55 35.45 -8.59
C PRO A 430 8.06 35.63 -8.51
N ASP A 431 8.67 35.12 -7.44
CA ASP A 431 10.12 35.19 -7.23
C ASP A 431 10.86 34.50 -8.37
N SER A 432 10.37 33.33 -8.77
CA SER A 432 10.95 32.56 -9.88
C SER A 432 10.87 33.30 -11.22
N LEU A 433 9.77 34.00 -11.51
CA LEU A 433 9.60 34.81 -12.72
C LEU A 433 10.54 36.02 -12.76
N VAL A 434 10.76 36.67 -11.61
CA VAL A 434 11.66 37.82 -11.49
C VAL A 434 13.11 37.37 -11.60
N GLN A 435 13.53 36.39 -10.80
CA GLN A 435 14.93 35.95 -10.71
C GLN A 435 15.42 35.27 -11.99
N SER A 436 14.55 34.57 -12.71
CA SER A 436 14.88 33.98 -14.02
C SER A 436 14.95 35.00 -15.16
N GLY A 437 14.50 36.24 -14.92
CA GLY A 437 14.38 37.30 -15.93
C GLY A 437 13.23 37.11 -16.93
N ILE A 438 12.27 36.22 -16.65
CA ILE A 438 11.03 36.13 -17.41
C ILE A 438 10.29 37.47 -17.32
N PHE A 439 10.11 38.02 -16.12
CA PHE A 439 9.51 39.35 -15.94
C PHE A 439 9.98 40.03 -14.66
N TYR A 440 10.68 41.16 -14.80
CA TYR A 440 11.37 41.83 -13.68
C TYR A 440 11.29 43.37 -13.78
N TYR A 441 11.66 44.09 -12.71
CA TYR A 441 11.40 45.54 -12.57
C TYR A 441 12.64 46.44 -12.61
N CYS A 442 13.86 45.89 -12.56
CA CYS A 442 15.08 46.70 -12.59
C CYS A 442 16.23 45.92 -13.24
N ASN A 443 16.87 46.55 -14.24
CA ASN A 443 17.99 45.98 -14.99
C ASN A 443 19.28 46.82 -14.97
N ASP A 444 19.26 47.97 -14.29
CA ASP A 444 20.33 48.97 -14.26
C ASP A 444 20.47 49.56 -12.86
N GLU A 445 21.67 49.51 -12.28
CA GLU A 445 21.98 50.02 -10.95
C GLU A 445 21.65 51.51 -10.80
N ASN A 446 21.75 52.28 -11.89
CA ASN A 446 21.44 53.71 -11.89
C ASN A 446 19.94 53.99 -11.72
N GLN A 447 19.07 53.00 -11.92
CA GLN A 447 17.62 53.14 -11.82
C GLN A 447 17.06 52.64 -10.49
N VAL A 448 17.87 51.99 -9.65
CA VAL A 448 17.43 51.37 -8.38
C VAL A 448 16.74 52.38 -7.47
N GLU A 449 17.31 53.57 -7.31
CA GLU A 449 16.74 54.61 -6.44
C GLU A 449 15.37 55.08 -6.97
N GLU A 450 15.24 55.24 -8.29
CA GLU A 450 13.99 55.67 -8.92
C GLU A 450 12.91 54.58 -8.82
N VAL A 451 13.25 53.32 -9.12
CA VAL A 451 12.31 52.20 -9.01
C VAL A 451 11.89 51.98 -7.55
N THR A 452 12.83 52.09 -6.61
CA THR A 452 12.53 52.03 -5.15
C THR A 452 11.57 53.14 -4.75
N ARG A 453 11.76 54.36 -5.26
CA ARG A 453 10.86 55.49 -5.04
C ARG A 453 9.47 55.25 -5.62
N GLN A 454 9.36 54.60 -6.78
CA GLN A 454 8.06 54.22 -7.36
C GLN A 454 7.34 53.20 -6.48
N PHE A 455 8.02 52.13 -6.03
CA PHE A 455 7.44 51.19 -5.06
C PHE A 455 7.04 51.89 -3.74
N ALA A 456 7.86 52.80 -3.25
CA ALA A 456 7.55 53.58 -2.05
C ALA A 456 6.28 54.43 -2.22
N GLN A 457 6.11 55.06 -3.39
CA GLN A 457 4.88 55.78 -3.72
C GLN A 457 3.67 54.84 -3.73
N ARG A 458 3.78 53.66 -4.36
CA ARG A 458 2.71 52.65 -4.34
C ARG A 458 2.39 52.17 -2.93
N ARG A 459 3.38 52.01 -2.07
CA ARG A 459 3.18 51.69 -0.66
C ARG A 459 2.36 52.75 0.06
N LEU A 460 2.59 54.03 -0.23
CA LEU A 460 1.84 55.14 0.37
C LEU A 460 0.38 55.22 -0.13
N GLU A 461 0.08 54.67 -1.31
CA GLU A 461 -1.29 54.53 -1.84
C GLU A 461 -2.07 53.39 -1.17
N LEU A 462 -1.38 52.42 -0.56
CA LEU A 462 -1.99 51.30 0.16
C LEU A 462 -2.49 51.73 1.55
N ARG A 463 -3.56 51.06 2.01
CA ARG A 463 -3.99 51.20 3.41
C ARG A 463 -2.98 50.49 4.32
N PRO A 464 -2.82 50.91 5.60
CA PRO A 464 -1.88 50.27 6.52
C PRO A 464 -2.06 48.76 6.66
N GLN A 465 -3.30 48.28 6.61
CA GLN A 465 -3.63 46.85 6.67
C GLN A 465 -3.26 46.06 5.40
N GLU A 466 -2.88 46.73 4.32
CA GLU A 466 -2.48 46.13 3.04
C GLU A 466 -0.97 46.17 2.83
N PHE A 467 -0.20 46.71 3.78
CA PHE A 467 1.25 46.79 3.69
C PHE A 467 1.94 45.44 3.57
N PHE A 468 1.31 44.37 4.07
CA PHE A 468 1.80 42.99 3.94
C PHE A 468 1.93 42.55 2.48
N LYS A 469 1.17 43.16 1.55
CA LYS A 469 1.28 42.87 0.11
C LYS A 469 2.65 43.23 -0.46
N MET A 470 3.43 44.04 0.24
CA MET A 470 4.78 44.49 -0.14
C MET A 470 5.85 43.98 0.82
N ASP A 471 5.57 42.94 1.60
CA ASP A 471 6.60 42.27 2.41
C ASP A 471 7.61 41.55 1.49
N GLU A 472 7.13 41.05 0.36
CA GLU A 472 7.89 40.51 -0.78
C GLU A 472 7.63 41.38 -2.02
N ILE A 473 8.66 42.10 -2.48
CA ILE A 473 8.53 43.07 -3.59
C ILE A 473 8.29 42.36 -4.92
N ASP A 474 8.96 41.23 -5.16
CA ASP A 474 8.79 40.41 -6.36
C ASP A 474 7.36 39.89 -6.46
N HIS A 475 6.82 39.36 -5.35
CA HIS A 475 5.42 38.98 -5.23
C HIS A 475 4.46 40.14 -5.51
N TYR A 476 4.69 41.31 -4.92
CA TYR A 476 3.89 42.50 -5.18
C TYR A 476 3.88 42.89 -6.66
N PHE A 477 5.07 42.94 -7.27
CA PHE A 477 5.28 43.37 -8.64
C PHE A 477 4.51 42.50 -9.64
N ILE A 478 4.57 41.18 -9.48
CA ILE A 478 3.85 40.24 -10.34
C ILE A 478 2.35 40.29 -10.02
N LYS A 479 1.96 40.08 -8.76
CA LYS A 479 0.57 39.74 -8.42
C LYS A 479 -0.36 40.95 -8.27
N ALA A 480 0.15 42.06 -7.75
CA ALA A 480 -0.67 43.15 -7.23
C ALA A 480 -0.46 44.50 -7.92
N CYS A 481 0.73 44.74 -8.48
CA CYS A 481 1.09 46.01 -9.11
C CYS A 481 0.11 46.40 -10.23
N ASP A 482 -0.48 47.59 -10.15
CA ASP A 482 -1.42 48.13 -11.14
C ASP A 482 -2.71 47.32 -11.37
N ARG A 483 -2.99 46.29 -10.55
CA ARG A 483 -4.19 45.46 -10.69
C ARG A 483 -5.50 46.24 -10.50
N ALA A 484 -5.46 47.36 -9.78
CA ALA A 484 -6.59 48.29 -9.64
C ALA A 484 -6.93 49.01 -10.96
N ALA A 485 -5.94 49.24 -11.84
CA ALA A 485 -6.15 49.91 -13.12
C ALA A 485 -7.02 49.09 -14.08
N VAL A 486 -6.88 47.75 -14.06
CA VAL A 486 -7.76 46.84 -14.84
C VAL A 486 -9.21 46.92 -14.36
N ARG A 487 -9.44 46.99 -13.04
CA ARG A 487 -10.79 47.12 -12.47
C ARG A 487 -11.45 48.44 -12.86
N ALA A 488 -10.68 49.52 -12.92
CA ALA A 488 -11.16 50.85 -13.31
C ALA A 488 -11.51 50.96 -14.80
N ARG A 489 -10.87 50.18 -15.68
CA ARG A 489 -11.11 50.18 -17.14
C ARG A 489 -12.42 49.50 -17.56
N GLY A 490 -13.21 48.92 -16.63
CA GLY A 490 -14.60 48.52 -16.87
C GLY A 490 -14.81 47.43 -17.93
N ILE A 491 -13.79 46.61 -18.19
CA ILE A 491 -13.82 45.55 -19.19
C ILE A 491 -14.77 44.44 -18.68
N ARG A 492 -16.04 44.49 -19.09
CA ARG A 492 -17.12 43.60 -18.60
C ARG A 492 -17.30 42.29 -19.39
N SER A 493 -16.49 42.02 -20.42
CA SER A 493 -16.70 40.85 -21.30
C SER A 493 -15.45 40.10 -21.77
N THR A 494 -14.26 40.40 -21.23
CA THR A 494 -13.01 39.70 -21.55
C THR A 494 -12.42 39.15 -20.26
N ASP A 495 -11.77 37.99 -20.37
CA ASP A 495 -11.04 37.35 -19.27
C ASP A 495 -10.18 38.39 -18.54
N SER A 496 -10.54 38.67 -17.28
CA SER A 496 -9.90 39.74 -16.51
C SER A 496 -8.43 39.46 -16.22
N GLN A 497 -8.02 38.18 -16.18
CA GLN A 497 -6.63 37.80 -16.01
C GLN A 497 -5.86 38.00 -17.31
N ARG A 498 -6.48 37.73 -18.46
CA ARG A 498 -5.87 38.03 -19.78
C ARG A 498 -5.67 39.54 -19.96
N ALA A 499 -6.69 40.33 -19.65
CA ALA A 499 -6.59 41.78 -19.71
C ALA A 499 -5.50 42.35 -18.77
N TYR A 500 -5.29 41.71 -17.61
CA TYR A 500 -4.21 42.08 -16.70
C TYR A 500 -2.83 41.66 -17.21
N ALA A 501 -2.69 40.46 -17.79
CA ALA A 501 -1.46 40.05 -18.47
C ALA A 501 -1.09 41.01 -19.61
N ASP A 502 -2.07 41.39 -20.44
CA ASP A 502 -1.88 42.35 -21.54
C ASP A 502 -1.40 43.71 -21.02
N LEU A 503 -2.02 44.23 -19.95
CA LEU A 503 -1.59 45.46 -19.29
C LEU A 503 -0.15 45.37 -18.79
N ARG A 504 0.23 44.25 -18.16
CA ARG A 504 1.59 44.07 -17.65
C ARG A 504 2.61 43.93 -18.79
N THR A 505 2.27 43.29 -19.91
CA THR A 505 3.16 43.27 -21.08
C THR A 505 3.29 44.62 -21.78
N GLN A 506 2.28 45.49 -21.73
CA GLN A 506 2.39 46.87 -22.22
C GLN A 506 3.38 47.71 -21.40
N SER A 507 3.68 47.33 -20.15
CA SER A 507 4.67 48.03 -19.32
C SER A 507 6.11 47.88 -19.83
N LEU A 508 6.36 47.00 -20.81
CA LEU A 508 7.67 46.86 -21.46
C LEU A 508 8.05 48.09 -22.30
N ASP A 509 7.06 48.77 -22.89
CA ASP A 509 7.28 49.88 -23.84
C ASP A 509 7.60 51.23 -23.16
N GLY A 510 7.57 51.30 -21.81
CA GLY A 510 8.04 52.46 -21.03
C GLY A 510 7.31 53.79 -21.28
N THR A 511 6.16 53.78 -21.94
CA THR A 511 5.47 55.03 -22.35
C THR A 511 4.65 55.69 -21.25
N ASP A 512 4.29 54.95 -20.20
CA ASP A 512 3.47 55.44 -19.08
C ASP A 512 4.32 55.60 -17.81
N SER A 513 4.73 56.84 -17.53
CA SER A 513 5.49 57.21 -16.32
C SER A 513 4.78 56.91 -15.00
N THR A 514 3.49 56.55 -15.03
CA THR A 514 2.73 56.19 -13.83
C THR A 514 2.81 54.70 -13.50
N MET A 515 3.24 53.84 -14.43
CA MET A 515 3.42 52.41 -14.20
C MET A 515 4.88 52.04 -13.92
N ILE A 516 5.08 51.05 -13.05
CA ILE A 516 6.42 50.49 -12.84
C ILE A 516 6.77 49.69 -14.10
N GLN A 517 7.80 50.14 -14.80
CA GLN A 517 8.29 49.53 -16.04
C GLN A 517 8.70 48.08 -15.80
N GLY A 518 8.29 47.20 -16.72
CA GLY A 518 8.72 45.81 -16.75
C GLY A 518 9.85 45.59 -17.74
N TYR A 519 10.63 44.55 -17.49
CA TYR A 519 11.67 44.04 -18.37
C TYR A 519 11.50 42.54 -18.55
N THR A 520 11.99 42.02 -19.68
CA THR A 520 12.00 40.59 -19.98
C THR A 520 13.19 40.27 -20.89
N VAL A 521 13.73 39.06 -20.76
CA VAL A 521 14.68 38.50 -21.74
C VAL A 521 14.08 37.38 -22.59
N CYS A 522 12.76 37.15 -22.48
CA CYS A 522 12.03 36.31 -23.43
C CYS A 522 12.17 36.86 -24.86
N ASP A 523 12.33 35.97 -25.84
CA ASP A 523 12.42 36.36 -27.25
C ASP A 523 11.06 36.85 -27.76
N HIS A 524 9.98 36.27 -27.23
CA HIS A 524 8.63 36.56 -27.66
C HIS A 524 7.79 37.14 -26.52
N VAL A 525 7.25 38.33 -26.72
CA VAL A 525 6.29 38.97 -25.78
C VAL A 525 5.07 38.08 -25.55
N GLU A 526 4.65 37.29 -26.54
CA GLU A 526 3.56 36.33 -26.41
C GLU A 526 3.88 35.23 -25.38
N THR A 527 5.11 34.74 -25.33
CA THR A 527 5.54 33.73 -24.35
C THR A 527 5.45 34.28 -22.93
N LEU A 528 5.94 35.51 -22.72
CA LEU A 528 5.76 36.22 -21.45
C LEU A 528 4.28 36.41 -21.09
N ASN A 529 3.47 36.90 -22.04
CA ASN A 529 2.06 37.17 -21.82
C ASN A 529 1.31 35.90 -21.38
N ASN A 530 1.58 34.76 -22.04
CA ASN A 530 0.98 33.48 -21.70
C ASN A 530 1.42 32.99 -20.31
N ALA A 531 2.69 33.14 -19.94
CA ALA A 531 3.17 32.79 -18.60
C ALA A 531 2.51 33.62 -17.49
N LEU A 532 2.40 34.95 -17.70
CA LEU A 532 1.71 35.84 -16.77
C LEU A 532 0.21 35.52 -16.67
N TYR A 533 -0.45 35.32 -17.82
CA TYR A 533 -1.85 34.93 -17.87
C TYR A 533 -2.09 33.61 -17.12
N ALA A 534 -1.25 32.60 -17.34
CA ALA A 534 -1.36 31.31 -16.65
C ALA A 534 -1.24 31.47 -15.13
N TYR A 535 -0.26 32.25 -14.65
CA TYR A 535 -0.11 32.54 -13.22
C TYR A 535 -1.35 33.24 -12.63
N TYR A 536 -1.85 34.27 -13.31
CA TYR A 536 -3.03 35.01 -12.83
C TYR A 536 -4.30 34.15 -12.85
N HIS A 537 -4.44 33.28 -13.85
CA HIS A 537 -5.53 32.33 -13.96
C HIS A 537 -5.51 31.31 -12.80
N ILE A 538 -4.33 30.80 -12.43
CA ILE A 538 -4.15 29.94 -11.25
C ILE A 538 -4.62 30.63 -9.97
N GLY A 539 -4.24 31.90 -9.77
CA GLY A 539 -4.67 32.67 -8.60
C GLY A 539 -6.19 32.86 -8.55
N GLU A 540 -6.85 33.06 -9.69
CA GLU A 540 -8.32 33.10 -9.74
C GLU A 540 -8.95 31.75 -9.41
N MET A 541 -8.41 30.66 -9.98
CA MET A 541 -8.89 29.30 -9.73
C MET A 541 -8.76 28.89 -8.26
N ARG A 542 -7.62 29.18 -7.62
CA ARG A 542 -7.44 28.94 -6.19
C ARG A 542 -8.45 29.73 -5.36
N ASN A 543 -8.69 31.01 -5.68
CA ASN A 543 -9.68 31.81 -4.98
C ASN A 543 -11.09 31.24 -5.13
N LYS A 544 -11.48 30.81 -6.34
CA LYS A 544 -12.79 30.17 -6.59
C LYS A 544 -12.97 28.87 -5.80
N ILE A 545 -11.92 28.06 -5.68
CA ILE A 545 -11.96 26.78 -4.96
C ILE A 545 -11.92 27.00 -3.44
N SER A 546 -11.07 27.91 -2.95
CA SER A 546 -10.91 28.20 -1.52
C SER A 546 -12.11 28.95 -0.94
N HIS A 547 -12.79 29.75 -1.76
CA HIS A 547 -14.00 30.48 -1.39
C HIS A 547 -15.28 29.82 -1.88
N ALA A 548 -15.24 28.54 -2.30
CA ALA A 548 -16.34 27.77 -2.87
C ALA A 548 -17.70 28.41 -2.56
N ASP A 549 -18.20 29.14 -3.57
CA ASP A 549 -19.45 29.87 -3.55
C ASP A 549 -20.52 28.95 -2.92
N ALA A 550 -21.08 29.33 -1.77
CA ALA A 550 -21.98 28.46 -1.00
C ALA A 550 -23.17 27.97 -1.85
N ASP A 551 -23.47 28.67 -2.93
CA ASP A 551 -24.51 28.34 -3.90
C ASP A 551 -24.17 27.11 -4.77
N ALA A 552 -22.89 26.81 -5.02
CA ALA A 552 -22.49 25.65 -5.83
C ALA A 552 -22.66 24.30 -5.10
N MET A 553 -22.68 24.29 -3.76
CA MET A 553 -22.91 23.08 -2.96
C MET A 553 -24.40 22.78 -2.71
N ASN A 554 -25.31 23.71 -3.05
CA ASN A 554 -26.74 23.55 -2.81
C ASN A 554 -27.49 22.80 -3.92
N GLU A 555 -26.93 22.64 -5.13
CA GLU A 555 -27.67 22.08 -6.27
C GLU A 555 -27.43 20.59 -6.56
N ASN A 556 -26.37 19.97 -6.03
CA ASN A 556 -26.11 18.55 -6.30
C ASN A 556 -26.26 17.68 -5.05
N ARG A 557 -27.44 17.04 -4.94
CA ARG A 557 -27.58 15.79 -4.18
C ARG A 557 -26.52 14.82 -4.68
N LEU A 558 -25.70 14.31 -3.76
CA LEU A 558 -24.73 13.23 -3.94
C LEU A 558 -25.38 12.02 -4.66
N ILE A 559 -25.33 12.03 -5.98
CA ILE A 559 -25.39 10.83 -6.82
C ILE A 559 -24.10 10.90 -7.63
N VAL A 560 -23.07 10.21 -7.14
CA VAL A 560 -21.78 10.11 -7.82
C VAL A 560 -21.92 9.05 -8.90
N SER A 561 -21.94 9.46 -10.17
CA SER A 561 -21.68 8.55 -11.29
C SER A 561 -20.17 8.40 -11.47
N GLU A 562 -19.70 7.22 -11.91
CA GLU A 562 -18.26 6.91 -12.10
C GLU A 562 -17.55 7.84 -13.12
N SER A 563 -18.30 8.67 -13.87
CA SER A 563 -17.79 9.59 -14.89
C SER A 563 -17.76 11.07 -14.50
N ASP A 564 -18.28 11.46 -13.34
CA ASP A 564 -18.38 12.88 -12.97
C ASP A 564 -17.15 13.33 -12.15
N GLU A 565 -15.98 13.47 -12.81
CA GLU A 565 -14.98 14.40 -12.28
C GLU A 565 -15.65 15.78 -12.19
N SER A 566 -15.69 16.36 -10.99
CA SER A 566 -16.24 17.70 -10.78
C SER A 566 -15.65 18.64 -11.84
N SER A 567 -16.50 19.38 -12.55
CA SER A 567 -16.05 20.38 -13.54
C SER A 567 -15.01 21.36 -12.97
N ALA A 568 -14.99 21.58 -11.66
CA ALA A 568 -13.96 22.35 -10.96
C ALA A 568 -12.58 21.66 -10.95
N LEU A 569 -12.55 20.33 -10.76
CA LEU A 569 -11.32 19.52 -10.78
C LEU A 569 -10.71 19.50 -12.19
N VAL A 570 -11.54 19.30 -13.22
CA VAL A 570 -11.09 19.32 -14.62
C VAL A 570 -10.47 20.68 -14.96
N ARG A 571 -11.18 21.78 -14.66
CA ARG A 571 -10.66 23.14 -14.87
C ARG A 571 -9.37 23.42 -14.10
N MET A 572 -9.26 22.89 -12.88
CA MET A 572 -8.05 23.04 -12.07
C MET A 572 -6.86 22.31 -12.70
N LYS A 573 -7.04 21.06 -13.15
CA LYS A 573 -6.01 20.30 -13.87
C LYS A 573 -5.56 21.04 -15.14
N GLU A 574 -6.51 21.44 -15.99
CA GLU A 574 -6.23 22.20 -17.21
C GLU A 574 -5.47 23.50 -16.94
N SER A 575 -5.80 24.20 -15.84
CA SER A 575 -5.11 25.43 -15.43
C SER A 575 -3.67 25.17 -15.02
N ILE A 576 -3.43 24.10 -14.24
CA ILE A 576 -2.09 23.71 -13.79
C ILE A 576 -1.26 23.26 -14.99
N ASP A 577 -1.81 22.44 -15.88
CA ASP A 577 -1.15 22.00 -17.11
C ASP A 577 -0.76 23.19 -17.99
N PHE A 578 -1.68 24.13 -18.18
CA PHE A 578 -1.42 25.35 -18.94
C PHE A 578 -0.34 26.23 -18.29
N PHE A 579 -0.31 26.32 -16.95
CA PHE A 579 0.76 27.00 -16.23
C PHE A 579 2.11 26.33 -16.43
N ILE A 580 2.21 25.02 -16.23
CA ILE A 580 3.46 24.26 -16.41
C ILE A 580 3.99 24.48 -17.83
N ALA A 581 3.16 24.28 -18.85
CA ALA A 581 3.56 24.42 -20.24
C ALA A 581 4.01 25.86 -20.59
N SER A 582 3.27 26.87 -20.11
CA SER A 582 3.60 28.28 -20.37
C SER A 582 4.88 28.71 -19.65
N TYR A 583 5.05 28.26 -18.41
CA TYR A 583 6.24 28.55 -17.60
C TYR A 583 7.49 27.90 -18.20
N GLU A 584 7.43 26.63 -18.60
CA GLU A 584 8.56 25.93 -19.21
C GLU A 584 8.96 26.53 -20.56
N LYS A 585 7.98 26.94 -21.37
CA LYS A 585 8.25 27.66 -22.61
C LYS A 585 8.99 28.98 -22.35
N ALA A 586 8.58 29.75 -21.34
CA ALA A 586 9.26 30.97 -20.94
C ALA A 586 10.67 30.69 -20.41
N MET A 587 10.83 29.66 -19.57
CA MET A 587 12.13 29.24 -19.05
C MET A 587 13.10 28.83 -20.17
N ALA A 588 12.62 28.11 -21.19
CA ALA A 588 13.43 27.72 -22.34
C ALA A 588 13.94 28.95 -23.13
N GLU A 589 13.14 30.01 -23.24
CA GLU A 589 13.57 31.25 -23.91
C GLU A 589 14.59 32.05 -23.10
N VAL A 590 14.56 32.01 -21.76
CA VAL A 590 15.50 32.77 -20.92
C VAL A 590 16.78 31.99 -20.60
N GLN A 591 16.79 30.67 -20.83
CA GLN A 591 17.91 29.80 -20.50
C GLN A 591 19.22 30.25 -21.18
N GLY A 592 20.25 30.51 -20.36
CA GLY A 592 21.58 30.91 -20.84
C GLY A 592 21.74 32.40 -21.17
N LYS A 593 20.70 33.24 -21.01
CA LYS A 593 20.77 34.68 -21.32
C LYS A 593 21.34 35.56 -20.19
N ASN A 594 21.45 35.03 -18.97
CA ASN A 594 22.05 35.70 -17.79
C ASN A 594 21.62 37.18 -17.63
N PRO A 595 20.33 37.45 -17.43
CA PRO A 595 19.81 38.81 -17.27
C PRO A 595 20.42 39.50 -16.05
N ASN A 596 20.75 40.79 -16.18
CA ASN A 596 21.11 41.63 -15.04
C ASN A 596 19.83 42.00 -14.26
N VAL A 597 19.38 41.13 -13.35
CA VAL A 597 18.21 41.37 -12.50
C VAL A 597 18.67 41.96 -11.18
N ILE A 598 18.15 43.13 -10.83
CA ILE A 598 18.45 43.80 -9.55
C ILE A 598 17.21 43.73 -8.66
N LEU A 599 17.34 43.07 -7.50
CA LEU A 599 16.27 42.90 -6.54
C LEU A 599 16.22 44.09 -5.57
N ILE A 600 15.01 44.55 -5.25
CA ILE A 600 14.75 45.61 -4.27
C ILE A 600 14.07 44.99 -3.06
N SER A 601 14.60 45.27 -1.87
CA SER A 601 14.06 44.74 -0.62
C SER A 601 12.89 45.56 -0.09
N SER A 602 12.00 44.91 0.67
CA SER A 602 10.90 45.60 1.36
C SER A 602 11.38 46.62 2.39
N ALA A 603 12.57 46.43 2.96
CA ALA A 603 13.21 47.37 3.88
C ALA A 603 13.62 48.68 3.18
N GLU A 604 14.17 48.60 1.97
CA GLU A 604 14.52 49.78 1.16
C GLU A 604 13.26 50.57 0.78
N VAL A 605 12.22 49.89 0.31
CA VAL A 605 10.93 50.50 -0.03
C VAL A 605 10.28 51.17 1.18
N ARG A 606 10.32 50.52 2.36
CA ARG A 606 9.78 51.09 3.60
C ARG A 606 10.52 52.36 4.00
N THR A 607 11.86 52.32 3.96
CA THR A 607 12.71 53.46 4.31
C THR A 607 12.46 54.63 3.37
N ALA A 608 12.38 54.38 2.06
CA ALA A 608 12.05 55.40 1.06
C ALA A 608 10.65 55.99 1.27
N ALA A 609 9.64 55.17 1.59
CA ALA A 609 8.27 55.64 1.84
C ALA A 609 8.19 56.54 3.09
N ASP A 610 8.92 56.18 4.16
CA ASP A 610 9.00 56.99 5.37
C ASP A 610 9.67 58.34 5.07
N HIS A 611 10.79 58.35 4.34
CA HIS A 611 11.45 59.60 3.90
C HIS A 611 10.52 60.51 3.09
N MET A 612 9.77 59.94 2.13
CA MET A 612 8.79 60.70 1.34
C MET A 612 7.72 61.33 2.22
N LYS A 613 7.15 60.56 3.17
CA LYS A 613 6.11 61.03 4.10
C LYS A 613 6.59 62.18 4.99
N PHE A 614 7.86 62.17 5.43
CA PHE A 614 8.44 63.26 6.21
C PHE A 614 8.76 64.50 5.37
N ALA A 615 9.16 64.33 4.10
CA ALA A 615 9.42 65.44 3.18
C ALA A 615 8.11 66.21 2.85
N THR A 616 7.00 65.50 2.65
CA THR A 616 5.69 66.15 2.39
C THR A 616 5.18 66.94 3.61
N ARG A 617 5.49 66.50 4.83
CA ARG A 617 5.12 67.19 6.09
C ARG A 617 5.98 68.41 6.44
N ARG A 618 7.15 68.59 5.81
CA ARG A 618 8.00 69.77 5.99
C ARG A 618 7.68 70.89 4.98
N ASN A 619 7.01 70.57 3.88
CA ASN A 619 6.70 71.49 2.79
C ASN A 619 5.22 71.92 2.71
N GLY A 620 4.38 71.45 3.63
CA GLY A 620 3.00 71.91 3.85
C GLY A 620 2.82 72.32 5.29
#